data_AF-A0A2N2BFL8-F1
#
_entry.id   AF-A0A2N2BFL8-F1
#
_cell.length_a   1.000
_cell.length_b   1.000
_cell.length_c   1.000
_cell.angle_alpha   90.00
_cell.angle_beta   90.00
_cell.angle_gamma   90.00
#
_symmetry.space_group_name_H-M   'P 1'
#
loop_
_entity.id
_entity.type
_entity.pdbx_description
1 polymer ?
#
loop_
_entity_poly.entity_id
_entity_poly.type
_entity_poly.pdbx_seq_one_letter_code
_entity_poly.pdbx_strand_id
1 'polypeptide(L)' 'SWAKKEIMAGYKLGIIKGDELGRVKPKQWISKSEAAAIVNRLIDYLRSDIGEDYRK' A
#
# COMPACT_ATOMS: atom_id res chain seq x y z
N SER A 1 2.69 3.03 18.30
CA SER A 1 2.68 3.44 16.88
C SER A 1 1.28 3.21 16.36
N TRP A 2 0.54 4.26 16.02
CA TRP A 2 -0.90 4.20 15.75
C TRP A 2 -1.24 3.56 14.40
N ALA A 3 -0.39 3.72 13.37
CA ALA A 3 -0.64 3.25 11.99
C ALA A 3 0.03 1.90 11.65
N LYS A 4 0.62 1.20 12.62
CA LYS A 4 1.49 0.05 12.33
C LYS A 4 0.72 -1.09 11.63
N LYS A 5 -0.52 -1.35 12.05
CA LYS A 5 -1.32 -2.46 11.53
C LYS A 5 -1.78 -2.18 10.11
N GLU A 6 -2.20 -0.94 9.88
CA GLU A 6 -2.72 -0.41 8.62
C GLU A 6 -1.62 -0.40 7.55
N ILE A 7 -0.41 0.06 7.92
CA ILE A 7 0.75 0.04 7.03
C ILE A 7 1.16 -1.40 6.68
N MET A 8 1.12 -2.32 7.64
CA MET A 8 1.41 -3.73 7.38
C MET A 8 0.36 -4.37 6.45
N ALA A 9 -0.92 -4.04 6.63
CA ALA A 9 -1.98 -4.50 5.75
C ALA A 9 -1.78 -3.98 4.32
N GLY A 10 -1.57 -2.66 4.16
CA GLY A 10 -1.30 -2.06 2.87
C GLY A 10 -0.04 -2.61 2.19
N TYR A 11 0.98 -2.98 2.97
CA TYR A 11 2.18 -3.64 2.46
C TYR A 11 1.89 -5.05 1.94
N LYS A 12 1.13 -5.85 2.69
CA LYS A 12 0.73 -7.21 2.27
C LYS A 12 -0.14 -7.21 1.01
N LEU A 13 -1.02 -6.22 0.89
CA LEU A 13 -1.88 -6.03 -0.28
C LEU A 13 -1.13 -5.41 -1.48
N GLY A 14 0.17 -5.11 -1.36
CA GLY A 14 0.96 -4.49 -2.43
C GLY A 14 0.63 -3.02 -2.72
N ILE A 15 -0.28 -2.42 -1.94
CA ILE A 15 -0.70 -1.02 -2.04
C ILE A 15 0.44 -0.09 -1.60
N ILE A 16 1.08 -0.41 -0.48
CA ILE A 16 2.27 0.27 0.05
C ILE A 16 3.51 -0.53 -0.33
N LYS A 17 4.53 0.13 -0.89
CA LYS A 17 5.83 -0.49 -1.21
C LYS A 17 6.94 0.16 -0.40
N GLY A 18 7.96 -0.64 -0.07
CA GLY A 18 9.19 -0.15 0.55
C GLY A 18 10.09 0.58 -0.44
N ASP A 19 11.18 1.16 0.08
CA ASP A 19 12.27 1.67 -0.75
C ASP A 19 12.98 0.54 -1.52
N GLU A 20 14.02 0.87 -2.28
CA GLU A 20 14.83 -0.12 -3.04
C GLU A 20 15.41 -1.24 -2.17
N LEU A 21 15.51 -1.01 -0.86
CA LEU A 21 15.98 -1.97 0.13
C LEU A 21 14.83 -2.69 0.85
N GLY A 22 13.60 -2.54 0.36
CA GLY A 22 12.38 -3.16 0.91
C GLY A 22 11.91 -2.53 2.22
N ARG A 23 12.43 -1.37 2.62
CA ARG A 23 12.10 -0.75 3.91
C ARG A 23 10.98 0.25 3.77
N VAL A 24 9.95 0.11 4.60
CA VAL A 24 8.90 1.13 4.75
C VAL A 24 9.35 2.15 5.79
N LYS A 25 9.38 3.42 5.40
CA LYS A 25 9.76 4.54 6.28
C LYS A 25 8.52 5.37 6.64
N PRO A 26 7.70 4.93 7.61
CA PRO A 26 6.35 5.44 7.83
C PRO A 26 6.27 6.90 8.33
N LYS A 27 7.40 7.47 8.78
CA LYS A 27 7.49 8.86 9.23
C LYS A 27 8.13 9.78 8.17
N GLN A 28 8.60 9.22 7.06
CA GLN A 28 9.22 10.00 6.01
C GLN A 28 8.13 10.71 5.19
N TRP A 29 8.39 11.96 4.83
CA TRP A 29 7.57 12.65 3.84
C TRP A 29 7.65 11.94 2.48
N ILE A 30 6.51 11.88 1.81
CA ILE A 30 6.41 11.37 0.44
C ILE A 30 6.16 12.52 -0.52
N SER A 31 6.62 12.36 -1.74
CA SER A 31 6.33 13.24 -2.87
C SER A 31 4.90 13.05 -3.37
N LYS A 32 4.42 14.01 -4.17
CA LYS A 32 3.09 13.93 -4.80
C LYS A 32 2.96 12.72 -5.73
N SER A 33 4.02 12.35 -6.45
CA SER A 33 4.03 11.20 -7.35
C SER A 33 3.97 9.89 -6.59
N GLU A 34 4.67 9.76 -5.46
CA GLU A 34 4.59 8.58 -4.59
C GLU A 34 3.18 8.42 -3.99
N ALA A 35 2.57 9.52 -3.54
CA ALA A 35 1.19 9.50 -3.05
C ALA A 35 0.22 9.06 -4.17
N ALA A 36 0.34 9.62 -5.37
CA ALA A 36 -0.48 9.22 -6.52
C ALA A 36 -0.30 7.74 -6.88
N ALA A 37 0.93 7.23 -6.81
CA ALA A 37 1.21 5.82 -7.06
C ALA A 37 0.55 4.88 -6.02
N ILE A 38 0.49 5.28 -4.74
CA ILE A 38 -0.25 4.54 -3.70
C ILE A 38 -1.75 4.53 -4.02
N VAL A 39 -2.33 5.68 -4.38
CA VAL A 39 -3.75 5.80 -4.73
C VAL A 39 -4.09 4.94 -5.96
N ASN A 40 -3.26 4.94 -7.00
CA ASN A 40 -3.48 4.10 -8.17
C ASN A 40 -3.51 2.61 -7.82
N ARG A 41 -2.55 2.13 -7.01
CA ARG A 41 -2.53 0.72 -6.56
C ARG A 41 -3.75 0.37 -5.72
N LEU A 42 -4.23 1.31 -4.90
CA LEU A 42 -5.47 1.12 -4.15
C LEU A 42 -6.65 0.95 -5.12
N ILE A 43 -6.78 1.82 -6.13
CA ILE A 43 -7.86 1.72 -7.12
C ILE A 43 -7.80 0.39 -7.88
N ASP A 44 -6.60 -0.05 -8.26
CA ASP A 44 -6.41 -1.34 -8.95
C ASP A 44 -6.85 -2.52 -8.06
N TYR A 45 -6.43 -2.53 -6.80
CA TYR A 45 -6.86 -3.53 -5.81
C TYR A 45 -8.40 -3.55 -5.66
N LEU A 46 -9.03 -2.37 -5.56
CA LEU A 46 -10.49 -2.27 -5.43
C LEU A 46 -11.23 -2.79 -6.68
N ARG A 47 -10.64 -2.62 -7.87
CA ARG A 47 -11.25 -3.02 -9.14
C ARG A 47 -11.08 -4.52 -9.42
N SER A 48 -9.92 -5.07 -9.11
CA SER A 48 -9.52 -6.42 -9.56
C SER A 48 -9.54 -7.45 -8.44
N ASP A 49 -9.10 -7.08 -7.24
CA ASP A 49 -8.75 -8.06 -6.21
C ASP A 49 -9.83 -8.26 -5.15
N ILE A 50 -10.77 -7.32 -4.96
CA ILE A 50 -11.91 -7.53 -4.05
C ILE A 50 -12.74 -8.77 -4.46
N GLY A 51 -12.90 -9.04 -5.76
CA GLY A 51 -13.65 -10.20 -6.21
C GLY A 51 -12.91 -11.54 -5.99
N GLU A 52 -11.58 -11.52 -5.97
CA GLU A 52 -10.72 -12.70 -5.88
C GLU A 52 -10.33 -13.03 -4.44
N ASP A 53 -10.01 -12.03 -3.61
CA ASP A 53 -9.65 -12.22 -2.19
C ASP A 53 -10.84 -12.71 -1.34
N TYR A 54 -12.07 -12.41 -1.74
CA TYR A 54 -13.28 -12.92 -1.05
C TYR A 54 -13.69 -14.34 -1.49
N ARG A 55 -13.04 -14.92 -2.52
CA ARG A 55 -13.26 -16.33 -2.93
C ARG A 55 -12.26 -17.31 -2.30
N LYS A 56 -11.18 -16.83 -1.69
CA LYS A 56 -10.21 -17.65 -0.95
C LYS A 56 -10.52 -17.66 0.54
#